data_AF-X0VJ10-F1
#
_entry.id   AF-X0VJ10-F1
#
_cell.length_a   1.000
_cell.length_b   1.000
_cell.length_c   1.000
_cell.angle_alpha   90.00
_cell.angle_beta   90.00
_cell.angle_gamma   90.00
#
_symmetry.space_group_name_H-M   'P 1'
#
loop_
_entity.id
_entity.type
_entity.pdbx_description
1 polymer ?
#
loop_
_entity_poly.entity_id
_entity_poly.type
_entity_poly.pdbx_seq_one_letter_code
_entity_poly.pdbx_strand_id
1 'polypeptide(L)'
;MSIKSQNIAFIVLIGGKSTRFGSDKGIFEFLGKPLLSYQLETLTQFNRDIFIVAHSQEQINLYKEKIDFAERISFITDNLELVEDKNLRTPMIGLYSAFKELSKLDYEKAFTFSC
;
A
#
# COMPACT_ATOMS: atom_id res chain seq x y z
N MET A 1 8.07 29.51 0.04
CA MET A 1 8.92 28.35 -0.30
C MET A 1 8.76 27.35 0.85
N SER A 2 7.87 26.37 0.70
CA SER A 2 7.55 25.45 1.80
C SER A 2 8.63 24.38 1.89
N ILE A 3 9.27 24.28 3.05
CA ILE A 3 10.26 23.26 3.36
C ILE A 3 9.53 21.91 3.31
N LYS A 4 9.82 21.09 2.30
CA LYS A 4 9.34 19.70 2.19
C LYS A 4 10.03 18.90 3.30
N SER A 5 9.54 18.99 4.54
CA SER A 5 10.10 18.29 5.71
C SER A 5 9.74 16.80 5.77
N GLN A 6 9.19 16.25 4.69
CA GLN A 6 8.60 14.93 4.66
C GLN A 6 9.63 13.88 4.22
N ASN A 7 10.67 13.67 5.02
CA ASN A 7 11.66 12.61 4.76
C ASN A 7 11.10 11.21 5.04
N ILE A 8 9.87 11.10 5.57
CA ILE A 8 9.24 9.86 6.00
C ILE A 8 7.91 9.71 5.28
N ALA A 9 7.68 8.55 4.64
CA ALA A 9 6.39 8.14 4.09
C ALA A 9 5.79 6.97 4.86
N PHE A 10 4.49 6.72 4.70
CA PHE A 10 3.85 5.50 5.16
C PHE A 10 3.62 4.55 3.99
N ILE A 11 3.90 3.27 4.20
CA ILE A 11 3.69 2.20 3.23
C ILE A 11 2.68 1.21 3.82
N VAL A 12 1.63 0.88 3.08
CA VAL A 12 0.69 -0.17 3.44
C VAL A 12 0.76 -1.28 2.41
N LEU A 13 1.15 -2.48 2.82
CA LEU A 13 1.23 -3.64 1.96
C LEU A 13 -0.12 -4.36 1.92
N ILE A 14 -0.78 -4.33 0.77
CA ILE A 14 -2.04 -5.06 0.51
C ILE A 14 -1.85 -6.25 -0.44
N GLY A 15 -0.63 -6.42 -0.97
CA GLY A 15 -0.26 -7.55 -1.81
C GLY A 15 -0.38 -8.90 -1.11
N GLY A 16 -0.55 -9.97 -1.90
CA GLY A 16 -0.73 -11.33 -1.40
C GLY A 16 -1.88 -12.04 -2.12
N LYS A 17 -2.15 -13.30 -1.77
CA LYS A 17 -3.28 -14.06 -2.35
C LYS A 17 -4.52 -14.09 -1.45
N SER A 18 -4.40 -13.68 -0.17
CA SER A 18 -5.49 -13.69 0.83
C SER A 18 -6.31 -15.00 0.87
N THR A 19 -5.70 -16.14 0.50
CA THR A 19 -6.39 -17.43 0.28
C THR A 19 -7.13 -17.98 1.49
N ARG A 20 -6.77 -17.54 2.69
CA ARG A 20 -7.37 -17.96 3.96
C ARG A 20 -8.62 -17.17 4.34
N PHE A 21 -8.83 -16.00 3.72
CA PHE A 21 -9.97 -15.11 3.99
C PHE A 21 -11.13 -15.31 3.01
N GLY A 22 -10.93 -16.07 1.92
CA GLY A 22 -11.95 -16.28 0.87
C GLY A 22 -12.18 -15.06 -0.05
N SER A 23 -11.86 -13.86 0.44
CA SER A 23 -11.77 -12.61 -0.28
C SER A 23 -10.43 -11.92 0.00
N ASP A 24 -10.15 -10.82 -0.71
CA ASP A 24 -8.97 -10.02 -0.40
C ASP A 24 -9.10 -9.40 1.00
N LYS A 25 -8.11 -9.66 1.86
CA LYS A 25 -8.17 -9.35 3.30
C LYS A 25 -8.44 -7.87 3.58
N GLY A 26 -7.87 -6.95 2.82
CA GLY A 26 -8.05 -5.52 3.09
C GLY A 26 -9.46 -5.00 2.80
N ILE A 27 -10.20 -5.65 1.89
CA ILE A 27 -11.61 -5.35 1.61
C ILE A 27 -12.59 -6.21 2.42
N PHE A 28 -12.08 -7.14 3.25
CA PHE A 28 -12.93 -7.91 4.14
C PHE A 28 -13.64 -6.94 5.10
N GLU A 29 -14.97 -7.04 5.16
CA GLU A 29 -15.78 -6.20 6.03
C GLU A 29 -15.71 -6.70 7.47
N PHE A 30 -15.23 -5.83 8.35
CA PHE A 30 -15.25 -6.03 9.79
C PHE A 30 -16.07 -4.90 10.41
N LEU A 31 -17.11 -5.24 11.18
CA LEU A 31 -18.03 -4.28 11.79
C LEU A 31 -18.62 -3.25 10.78
N GLY A 32 -18.93 -3.72 9.56
CA GLY A 32 -19.57 -2.90 8.51
C GLY A 32 -18.62 -1.99 7.74
N LYS A 33 -17.29 -2.17 7.89
CA LYS A 33 -16.29 -1.38 7.16
C LYS A 33 -15.11 -2.26 6.72
N PRO A 34 -14.51 -2.02 5.54
CA PRO A 34 -13.30 -2.72 5.12
C PRO A 34 -12.15 -2.61 6.13
N LEU A 35 -11.42 -3.71 6.37
CA LEU A 35 -10.30 -3.75 7.32
C LEU A 35 -9.26 -2.67 7.04
N LEU A 36 -8.90 -2.45 5.76
CA LEU A 36 -7.93 -1.43 5.39
C LEU A 36 -8.38 -0.02 5.80
N SER A 37 -9.68 0.28 5.74
CA SER A 37 -10.20 1.61 6.06
C SER A 37 -9.91 2.02 7.51
N TYR A 38 -9.96 1.10 8.47
CA TYR A 38 -9.59 1.39 9.87
C TYR A 38 -8.13 1.83 10.00
N GLN A 39 -7.23 1.16 9.26
CA GLN A 39 -5.81 1.51 9.24
C GLN A 39 -5.61 2.87 8.57
N LEU A 40 -6.25 3.12 7.44
CA LEU A 40 -6.15 4.39 6.73
C LEU A 40 -6.71 5.56 7.56
N GLU A 41 -7.84 5.41 8.24
CA GLU A 41 -8.38 6.43 9.16
C GLU A 41 -7.41 6.80 10.29
N THR A 42 -6.60 5.85 10.74
CA THR A 42 -5.55 6.12 11.75
C THR A 42 -4.36 6.82 11.11
N LEU A 43 -3.85 6.29 9.99
CA LEU A 43 -2.67 6.83 9.31
C LEU A 43 -2.91 8.24 8.73
N THR A 44 -4.14 8.53 8.32
CA THR A 44 -4.57 9.83 7.78
C THR A 44 -4.58 10.96 8.82
N GLN A 45 -4.51 10.66 10.11
CA GLN A 45 -4.37 11.68 11.15
C GLN A 45 -2.96 12.28 11.18
N PHE A 46 -1.98 11.59 10.59
CA PHE A 46 -0.62 12.09 10.44
C PHE A 46 -0.49 12.85 9.13
N ASN A 47 0.20 13.99 9.16
CA ASN A 47 0.50 14.76 7.96
C ASN A 47 1.66 14.09 7.17
N ARG A 48 1.41 12.91 6.60
CA ARG A 48 2.36 12.09 5.84
C ARG A 48 1.68 11.51 4.60
N ASP A 49 2.45 11.38 3.52
CA ASP A 49 1.98 10.68 2.31
C ASP A 49 1.88 9.19 2.59
N ILE A 50 0.84 8.56 2.03
CA ILE A 50 0.54 7.14 2.22
C ILE A 50 0.62 6.45 0.86
N PHE A 51 1.43 5.41 0.77
CA PHE A 51 1.58 4.58 -0.42
C PHE A 51 1.03 3.18 -0.15
N ILE A 52 -0.01 2.80 -0.89
CA ILE A 52 -0.60 1.47 -0.83
C ILE A 52 0.06 0.60 -1.91
N VAL A 53 0.67 -0.50 -1.49
CA VAL A 53 1.42 -1.40 -2.39
C VAL A 53 0.60 -2.64 -2.68
N ALA A 54 0.24 -2.79 -3.94
CA ALA A 54 -0.58 -3.86 -4.46
C ALA A 54 0.22 -4.78 -5.39
N HIS A 55 -0.23 -6.02 -5.51
CA HIS A 55 0.39 -6.96 -6.44
C HIS A 55 0.13 -6.61 -7.91
N SER A 56 -1.03 -6.02 -8.22
CA SER A 56 -1.40 -5.69 -9.60
C SER A 56 -2.37 -4.53 -9.68
N GLN A 57 -2.55 -4.00 -10.90
CA GLN A 57 -3.49 -2.91 -11.15
C GLN A 57 -4.95 -3.35 -10.93
N GLU A 58 -5.26 -4.62 -11.21
CA GLU A 58 -6.59 -5.18 -10.96
C GLU A 58 -6.91 -5.18 -9.46
N GLN A 59 -5.92 -5.50 -8.61
CA GLN A 59 -6.09 -5.42 -7.17
C GLN A 59 -6.33 -3.96 -6.72
N ILE A 60 -5.60 -3.00 -7.28
CA ILE A 60 -5.84 -1.56 -7.00
C ILE A 60 -7.27 -1.15 -7.36
N ASN A 61 -7.74 -1.56 -8.54
CA ASN A 61 -9.09 -1.21 -9.01
C ASN A 61 -10.16 -1.79 -8.08
N LEU A 62 -10.01 -3.06 -7.68
CA LEU A 62 -10.89 -3.71 -6.71
C LEU A 62 -10.97 -2.93 -5.39
N TYR A 63 -9.85 -2.41 -4.90
CA TYR A 63 -9.83 -1.61 -3.68
C TYR A 63 -10.50 -0.24 -3.87
N LYS A 64 -10.27 0.44 -5.01
CA LYS A 64 -10.91 1.71 -5.35
C LYS A 64 -12.42 1.62 -5.53
N GLU A 65 -12.95 0.46 -5.92
CA GLU A 65 -14.39 0.21 -6.00
C GLU A 65 -15.05 0.04 -4.63
N LYS A 66 -14.28 -0.31 -3.59
CA LYS A 66 -14.79 -0.69 -2.26
C LYS A 66 -14.46 0.31 -1.15
N ILE A 67 -13.48 1.17 -1.37
CA ILE A 67 -12.95 2.09 -0.37
C ILE A 67 -12.74 3.46 -1.01
N ASP A 68 -13.24 4.50 -0.33
CA ASP A 68 -12.93 5.89 -0.67
C ASP A 68 -11.56 6.28 -0.11
N PHE A 69 -10.65 6.71 -0.98
CA PHE A 69 -9.30 7.11 -0.60
C PHE A 69 -9.15 8.63 -0.57
N ALA A 70 -8.45 9.15 0.44
CA ALA A 70 -8.09 10.57 0.52
C ALA A 70 -7.05 10.96 -0.54
N GLU A 71 -7.01 12.24 -0.93
CA GLU A 71 -6.13 12.76 -2.00
C GLU A 71 -4.63 12.47 -1.79
N ARG A 72 -4.16 12.39 -0.54
CA ARG A 72 -2.76 12.09 -0.20
C ARG A 72 -2.37 10.61 -0.28
N ILE A 73 -3.28 9.74 -0.72
CA ILE A 73 -3.05 8.31 -0.86
C ILE A 73 -2.70 7.99 -2.31
N SER A 74 -1.53 7.40 -2.52
CA SER A 74 -1.06 6.93 -3.82
C SER A 74 -0.90 5.41 -3.83
N PHE A 75 -0.91 4.81 -5.02
CA PHE A 75 -0.75 3.37 -5.19
C PHE A 75 0.55 3.04 -5.91
N ILE A 76 1.16 1.92 -5.52
CA ILE A 76 2.35 1.33 -6.14
C ILE A 76 2.01 -0.12 -6.49
N THR A 77 2.39 -0.57 -7.67
CA THR A 77 2.31 -1.97 -8.06
C THR A 77 3.64 -2.69 -7.82
N ASP A 78 3.57 -3.99 -7.50
CA ASP A 78 4.75 -4.83 -7.38
C ASP A 78 5.63 -4.78 -8.64
N ASN A 79 6.90 -4.45 -8.45
CA ASN A 79 7.95 -4.56 -9.44
C ASN A 79 8.65 -5.92 -9.28
N LEU A 80 8.56 -6.74 -10.33
CA LEU A 80 9.08 -8.11 -10.37
C LEU A 80 10.38 -8.23 -11.17
N GLU A 81 11.10 -7.14 -11.46
CA GLU A 81 12.27 -7.17 -12.35
C GLU A 81 13.40 -8.06 -11.84
N LEU A 82 13.56 -8.18 -10.52
CA LEU A 82 14.59 -9.00 -9.86
C LEU A 82 14.12 -10.43 -9.55
N VAL A 83 12.90 -10.81 -9.97
CA VAL A 83 12.29 -12.08 -9.61
C VAL A 83 11.98 -12.89 -10.87
N GLU A 84 12.47 -14.12 -10.93
CA GLU A 84 12.21 -15.05 -12.04
C GLU A 84 10.75 -15.53 -12.04
N ASP A 85 10.25 -15.99 -10.88
CA ASP A 85 8.84 -16.38 -10.73
C ASP A 85 7.94 -15.15 -10.58
N LYS A 86 7.29 -14.76 -11.68
CA LYS A 86 6.33 -13.64 -11.70
C LYS A 86 5.07 -13.89 -10.85
N ASN A 87 4.84 -15.12 -10.40
CA ASN A 87 3.73 -15.47 -9.51
C ASN A 87 4.13 -15.44 -8.03
N LEU A 88 5.41 -15.21 -7.71
CA LEU A 88 5.89 -15.09 -6.35
C LEU A 88 5.20 -13.89 -5.69
N ARG A 89 4.56 -14.14 -4.55
CA ARG A 89 3.97 -13.09 -3.71
C ARG A 89 4.61 -13.15 -2.34
N THR A 90 5.41 -12.13 -2.03
CA THR A 90 6.09 -11.99 -0.74
C THR A 90 6.11 -10.52 -0.33
N PRO A 91 6.00 -10.21 0.97
CA PRO A 91 6.15 -8.83 1.45
C PRO A 91 7.44 -8.14 0.99
N MET A 92 8.50 -8.91 0.72
CA MET A 92 9.77 -8.37 0.24
C MET A 92 9.67 -7.72 -1.14
N ILE A 93 8.83 -8.23 -2.04
CA ILE A 93 8.59 -7.62 -3.36
C ILE A 93 7.88 -6.28 -3.16
N GLY A 94 6.84 -6.23 -2.31
CA GLY A 94 6.12 -5.00 -2.02
C GLY A 94 7.02 -3.93 -1.39
N LEU A 95 7.88 -4.33 -0.44
CA LEU A 95 8.89 -3.45 0.16
C LEU A 95 9.88 -2.92 -0.88
N TYR A 96 10.44 -3.81 -1.70
CA TYR A 96 11.37 -3.43 -2.77
C TYR A 96 10.74 -2.42 -3.73
N SER A 97 9.51 -2.70 -4.18
CA SER A 97 8.76 -1.85 -5.10
C SER A 97 8.49 -0.48 -4.51
N ALA A 98 8.05 -0.45 -3.24
CA ALA A 98 7.83 0.79 -2.52
C ALA A 98 9.12 1.62 -2.41
N PHE A 99 10.21 1.04 -1.90
CA PHE A 99 11.46 1.78 -1.74
C PHE A 99 12.04 2.26 -3.08
N LYS A 100 11.90 1.47 -4.15
CA LYS A 100 12.28 1.89 -5.48
C LYS A 100 11.53 3.14 -5.94
N GLU A 101 10.20 3.20 -5.76
CA GLU A 101 9.43 4.39 -6.13
C GLU A 101 9.67 5.57 -5.18
N LEU A 102 9.69 5.33 -3.88
CA LEU A 102 9.92 6.36 -2.87
C LEU A 102 11.28 7.06 -3.05
N SER A 103 12.32 6.32 -3.45
CA SER A 103 13.63 6.89 -3.74
C SER A 103 13.62 7.91 -4.89
N LYS A 104 12.72 7.76 -5.87
CA LYS A 104 12.56 8.71 -6.99
C LYS A 104 11.84 9.99 -6.58
N LEU A 105 11.14 9.95 -5.44
CA LEU A 105 10.36 11.05 -4.88
C LEU A 105 11.08 11.76 -3.72
N ASP A 106 12.37 11.43 -3.53
CA ASP A 106 13.26 11.96 -2.49
C ASP A 106 12.84 11.61 -1.04
N TYR A 107 12.14 10.49 -0.84
CA TYR A 107 11.88 9.95 0.51
C TYR A 107 13.10 9.19 1.04
N GLU A 108 13.49 9.47 2.29
CA GLU A 108 14.64 8.82 2.94
C GLU A 108 14.25 7.61 3.80
N LYS A 109 13.03 7.62 4.35
CA LYS A 109 12.55 6.64 5.33
C LYS A 109 11.09 6.31 5.07
N ALA A 110 10.68 5.14 5.53
CA ALA A 110 9.26 4.80 5.57
C ALA A 110 8.91 3.95 6.78
N PHE A 111 7.68 4.12 7.26
CA PHE A 111 7.04 3.15 8.15
C PHE A 111 6.16 2.23 7.32
N THR A 112 6.42 0.92 7.40
CA THR A 112 5.65 -0.07 6.67
C THR A 112 4.68 -0.79 7.59
N PHE A 113 3.46 -0.94 7.10
CA PHE A 113 2.39 -1.67 7.76
C PHE A 113 1.90 -2.79 6.84
N SER A 114 1.69 -3.98 7.40
CA SER A 114 0.87 -4.98 6.71
C SER A 114 -0.58 -4.57 6.85
N CYS A 115 -1.34 -4.70 5.77
CA CYS A 115 -2.79 -4.78 5.85
C CYS A 115 -3.18 -6.15 6.42
#